data_AF-A0A2V7BML7-F1
#
_entry.id   AF-A0A2V7BML7-F1
#
_cell.length_a   1.000
_cell.length_b   1.000
_cell.length_c   1.000
_cell.angle_alpha   90.00
_cell.angle_beta   90.00
_cell.angle_gamma   90.00
#
_symmetry.space_group_name_H-M   'P 1'
#
loop_
_entity.id
_entity.type
_entity.pdbx_description
1 polymer ?
#
loop_
_entity_poly.entity_id
_entity_poly.type
_entity_poly.pdbx_seq_one_letter_code
_entity_poly.pdbx_strand_id
1 'polypeptide(L)'
;MIDLGTLGGPHSEATAVNANGQIAGSSNVDDDQFKTHAFSWTPAGGMIDLGVLGDTFDSSEAVAVNDRGQVVGVSSRAGFWRAFSWTPAGRMVELPALGGTGTTAAVAVNASGQVVGSSFTTDGNLRPVLWQPIANLGCNATLAGCNLRGDNLAGAYLNGANLSGSNLRGANLTRSTLTGANLAGANMQGTNLTNANLAGANLAGANVRDVIWSHTICPDGTNSDANGGTCKGHLR
;
A
#
# COMPACT_ATOMS: atom_id res chain seq x y z
N MET A 1 -17.23 13.35 30.50
CA MET A 1 -17.51 13.25 29.05
C MET A 1 -16.92 14.50 28.41
N ILE A 2 -16.25 14.36 27.26
CA ILE A 2 -15.63 15.47 26.54
C ILE A 2 -16.20 15.45 25.13
N ASP A 3 -16.68 16.59 24.66
CA ASP A 3 -17.05 16.78 23.26
C ASP A 3 -15.77 17.05 22.46
N LEU A 4 -15.56 16.28 21.38
CA LEU A 4 -14.38 16.41 20.53
C LEU A 4 -14.54 17.48 19.44
N GLY A 5 -15.76 17.97 19.23
CA GLY A 5 -16.11 18.94 18.20
C GLY A 5 -16.25 18.34 16.80
N THR A 6 -16.21 19.20 15.79
CA THR A 6 -16.27 18.85 14.37
C THR A 6 -15.20 19.61 13.60
N LEU A 7 -15.00 19.25 12.33
CA LEU A 7 -14.14 19.96 11.38
C LEU A 7 -14.80 21.21 10.76
N GLY A 8 -15.99 21.59 11.22
CA GLY A 8 -16.71 22.79 10.74
C GLY A 8 -18.20 22.56 10.50
N GLY A 9 -18.62 21.31 10.33
CA GLY A 9 -20.02 20.95 10.10
C GLY A 9 -20.80 20.51 11.34
N PRO A 10 -22.04 20.03 11.16
CA PRO A 10 -22.95 19.72 12.26
C PRO A 10 -22.72 18.36 12.93
N HIS A 11 -22.03 17.42 12.28
CA HIS A 11 -21.86 16.05 12.80
C HIS A 11 -20.40 15.57 12.75
N SER A 12 -20.05 14.73 13.73
CA SER A 12 -18.82 13.94 13.77
C SER A 12 -19.07 12.63 14.51
N GLU A 13 -18.30 11.60 14.16
CA GLU A 13 -18.37 10.27 14.78
C GLU A 13 -16.96 9.72 14.98
N ALA A 14 -16.67 9.22 16.19
CA ALA A 14 -15.42 8.54 16.51
C ALA A 14 -15.58 7.03 16.35
N THR A 15 -14.67 6.39 15.63
CA THR A 15 -14.72 4.95 15.31
C THR A 15 -13.58 4.17 15.94
N ALA A 16 -12.47 4.82 16.29
CA ALA A 16 -11.29 4.16 16.82
C ALA A 16 -10.53 5.01 17.85
N VAL A 17 -9.87 4.33 18.79
CA VAL A 17 -8.97 4.92 19.79
C VAL A 17 -7.76 4.01 20.01
N ASN A 18 -6.57 4.59 20.16
CA ASN A 18 -5.34 3.86 20.48
C ASN A 18 -4.93 4.01 21.96
N ALA A 19 -3.89 3.30 22.40
CA ALA A 19 -3.44 3.32 23.80
C ALA A 19 -2.87 4.68 24.25
N ASN A 20 -2.51 5.56 23.31
CA ASN A 20 -2.03 6.91 23.57
C ASN A 20 -3.17 7.94 23.68
N GLY A 21 -4.43 7.51 23.58
CA GLY A 21 -5.60 8.39 23.62
C GLY A 21 -5.80 9.21 22.34
N GLN A 22 -5.16 8.83 21.23
CA GLN A 22 -5.49 9.38 19.92
C GLN A 22 -6.77 8.73 19.43
N ILE A 23 -7.69 9.55 18.94
CA ILE A 23 -8.99 9.14 18.44
C ILE A 23 -9.04 9.38 16.94
N ALA A 24 -9.63 8.47 16.18
CA ALA A 24 -9.90 8.66 14.76
C ALA A 24 -11.37 8.41 14.45
N GLY A 25 -11.86 9.03 13.40
CA GLY A 25 -13.25 8.96 12.99
C GLY A 25 -13.52 9.77 11.73
N SER A 26 -14.75 10.19 11.53
CA SER A 26 -15.17 11.08 10.45
C SER A 26 -15.91 12.30 10.99
N SER A 27 -15.80 13.42 10.29
CA SER A 27 -16.50 14.67 10.64
C SER A 27 -16.90 15.44 9.40
N ASN A 28 -18.05 16.12 9.48
CA ASN A 28 -18.40 17.10 8.47
C ASN A 28 -17.44 18.29 8.53
N VAL A 29 -17.05 18.76 7.33
CA VAL A 29 -16.11 19.88 7.14
C VAL A 29 -16.81 21.22 6.93
N ASP A 30 -18.07 21.19 6.51
CA ASP A 30 -18.94 22.35 6.34
C ASP A 30 -20.40 21.94 6.60
N ASP A 31 -21.35 22.83 6.29
CA ASP A 31 -22.78 22.57 6.47
C ASP A 31 -23.33 21.48 5.52
N ASP A 32 -22.57 21.03 4.52
CA ASP A 32 -22.93 19.92 3.66
C ASP A 32 -22.68 18.59 4.39
N GLN A 33 -23.76 18.00 4.90
CA GLN A 33 -23.71 16.76 5.68
C GLN A 33 -23.15 15.56 4.90
N PHE A 34 -23.09 15.63 3.58
CA PHE A 34 -22.52 14.57 2.75
C PHE A 34 -21.00 14.68 2.60
N LYS A 35 -20.42 15.85 2.90
CA LYS A 35 -18.97 16.04 2.92
C LYS A 35 -18.41 15.68 4.28
N THR A 36 -17.64 14.60 4.31
CA THR A 36 -17.14 14.01 5.55
C THR A 36 -15.66 13.73 5.38
N HIS A 37 -14.82 14.27 6.25
CA HIS A 37 -13.41 13.93 6.24
C HIS A 37 -13.06 13.09 7.45
N ALA A 38 -12.15 12.14 7.22
CA ALA A 38 -11.48 11.42 8.27
C ALA A 38 -10.71 12.42 9.14
N PHE A 39 -10.82 12.27 10.46
CA PHE A 39 -10.07 13.09 11.40
C PHE A 39 -9.15 12.23 12.27
N SER A 40 -8.12 12.88 12.81
CA SER A 40 -7.41 12.41 13.99
C SER A 40 -7.56 13.45 15.09
N TRP A 41 -7.80 13.04 16.32
CA TRP A 41 -7.91 13.91 17.47
C TRP A 41 -6.93 13.50 18.55
N THR A 42 -6.29 14.48 19.18
CA THR A 42 -5.49 14.26 20.40
C THR A 42 -5.82 15.33 21.43
N PRO A 43 -5.66 15.05 22.74
CA PRO A 43 -5.89 16.06 23.78
C PRO A 43 -5.05 17.33 23.62
N ALA A 44 -3.83 17.20 23.08
CA ALA A 44 -2.90 18.32 22.90
C ALA A 44 -3.08 19.07 21.56
N GLY A 45 -3.51 18.37 20.51
CA GLY A 45 -3.60 18.92 19.15
C GLY A 45 -5.01 19.26 18.68
N GLY A 46 -6.05 18.85 19.42
CA GLY A 46 -7.43 18.95 18.96
C GLY A 46 -7.70 18.03 17.77
N MET A 47 -8.78 18.33 17.04
CA MET A 47 -9.16 17.62 15.82
C MET A 47 -8.34 18.13 14.63
N ILE A 48 -7.73 17.21 13.89
CA ILE A 48 -7.03 17.50 12.64
C ILE A 48 -7.73 16.82 11.47
N ASP A 49 -7.88 17.56 10.39
CA ASP A 49 -8.40 17.05 9.12
C ASP A 49 -7.32 16.22 8.39
N LEU A 50 -7.65 14.98 8.05
CA LEU A 50 -6.75 14.08 7.30
C LEU A 50 -6.89 14.27 5.78
N GLY A 51 -7.97 14.90 5.32
CA GLY A 51 -8.30 15.14 3.92
C GLY A 51 -8.88 13.92 3.20
N VAL A 52 -8.74 13.91 1.87
CA VAL A 52 -9.24 12.86 0.96
C VAL A 52 -8.17 12.53 -0.09
N LEU A 53 -8.27 11.35 -0.74
CA LEU A 53 -7.36 10.95 -1.83
C LEU A 53 -7.64 11.68 -3.16
N GLY A 54 -8.79 12.32 -3.27
CA GLY A 54 -9.17 13.25 -4.32
C GLY A 54 -10.28 12.75 -5.25
N ASP A 55 -11.36 13.51 -5.37
CA ASP A 55 -12.35 13.60 -6.48
C ASP A 55 -13.47 14.60 -6.09
N THR A 56 -14.62 14.53 -6.76
CA THR A 56 -15.80 15.40 -6.58
C THR A 56 -16.63 15.11 -5.33
N PHE A 57 -16.42 14.01 -4.62
CA PHE A 57 -17.31 13.56 -3.55
C PHE A 57 -16.77 13.77 -2.13
N ASP A 58 -15.58 14.38 -1.98
CA ASP A 58 -14.95 14.87 -0.74
C ASP A 58 -15.33 14.04 0.51
N SER A 59 -15.16 12.72 0.42
CA SER A 59 -15.46 11.81 1.54
C SER A 59 -14.27 10.94 1.91
N SER A 60 -13.99 10.88 3.21
CA SER A 60 -13.11 9.89 3.83
C SER A 60 -13.59 9.54 5.23
N GLU A 61 -13.33 8.28 5.62
CA GLU A 61 -13.73 7.72 6.90
C GLU A 61 -12.56 6.95 7.48
N ALA A 62 -12.12 7.33 8.69
CA ALA A 62 -11.17 6.51 9.44
C ALA A 62 -11.89 5.36 10.14
N VAL A 63 -11.26 4.18 10.15
CA VAL A 63 -11.81 2.97 10.77
C VAL A 63 -10.92 2.41 11.87
N ALA A 64 -9.61 2.68 11.83
CA ALA A 64 -8.67 2.20 12.83
C ALA A 64 -7.47 3.13 12.97
N VAL A 65 -6.88 3.13 14.17
CA VAL A 65 -5.64 3.84 14.50
C VAL A 65 -4.75 2.96 15.36
N ASN A 66 -3.44 2.92 15.08
CA ASN A 66 -2.46 2.21 15.92
C ASN A 66 -1.69 3.16 16.85
N ASP A 67 -0.92 2.60 17.79
CA ASP A 67 -0.14 3.36 18.79
C ASP A 67 1.01 4.21 18.19
N ARG A 68 1.30 4.08 16.89
CA ARG A 68 2.27 4.94 16.18
C ARG A 68 1.60 6.14 15.52
N GLY A 69 0.29 6.28 15.66
CA GLY A 69 -0.52 7.32 15.04
C GLY A 69 -0.73 7.16 13.54
N GLN A 70 -0.62 5.93 13.03
CA GLN A 70 -1.09 5.58 11.70
C GLN A 70 -2.60 5.39 11.74
N VAL A 71 -3.32 6.17 10.93
CA VAL A 71 -4.78 6.09 10.78
C VAL A 71 -5.06 5.42 9.43
N VAL A 72 -5.98 4.45 9.40
CA VAL A 72 -6.40 3.78 8.16
C VAL A 72 -7.90 3.87 8.00
N GLY A 73 -8.37 3.76 6.77
CA GLY A 73 -9.76 4.00 6.44
C GLY A 73 -10.06 3.86 4.96
N VAL A 74 -11.17 4.47 4.53
CA VAL A 74 -11.58 4.58 3.14
C VAL A 74 -11.72 6.04 2.73
N SER A 75 -11.46 6.35 1.46
CA SER A 75 -11.71 7.65 0.86
C SER A 75 -12.32 7.49 -0.53
N SER A 76 -13.22 8.39 -0.93
CA SER A 76 -13.78 8.42 -2.28
C SER A 76 -12.71 8.81 -3.30
N ARG A 77 -12.64 8.06 -4.39
CA ARG A 77 -11.83 8.41 -5.56
C ARG A 77 -12.41 7.80 -6.82
N ALA A 78 -12.72 8.65 -7.79
CA ALA A 78 -13.34 8.30 -9.07
C ALA A 78 -14.62 7.46 -8.91
N GLY A 79 -15.45 7.78 -7.91
CA GLY A 79 -16.72 7.08 -7.65
C GLY A 79 -16.59 5.72 -6.96
N PHE A 80 -15.42 5.40 -6.43
CA PHE A 80 -15.19 4.16 -5.68
C PHE A 80 -14.53 4.45 -4.33
N TRP A 81 -14.69 3.54 -3.38
CA TRP A 81 -13.95 3.58 -2.12
C TRP A 81 -12.51 3.09 -2.31
N ARG A 82 -11.57 3.81 -1.73
CA ARG A 82 -10.14 3.49 -1.70
C ARG A 82 -9.63 3.43 -0.28
N ALA A 83 -9.07 2.28 0.07
CA ALA A 83 -8.34 2.10 1.31
C ALA A 83 -7.20 3.13 1.37
N PHE A 84 -7.04 3.79 2.50
CA PHE A 84 -5.94 4.71 2.73
C PHE A 84 -5.16 4.32 3.99
N SER A 85 -3.92 4.78 4.03
CA SER A 85 -3.10 4.87 5.23
C SER A 85 -2.59 6.30 5.37
N TRP A 86 -2.83 6.90 6.52
CA TRP A 86 -2.41 8.25 6.87
C TRP A 86 -1.41 8.23 8.01
N THR A 87 -0.38 9.07 7.90
CA THR A 87 0.52 9.42 9.02
C THR A 87 0.80 10.93 8.97
N PRO A 88 1.21 11.57 10.09
CA PRO A 88 1.56 12.99 10.07
C PRO A 88 2.63 13.35 9.02
N ALA A 89 3.61 12.46 8.83
CA ALA A 89 4.71 12.66 7.87
C ALA A 89 4.33 12.28 6.43
N GLY A 90 3.60 11.18 6.24
CA GLY A 90 3.23 10.67 4.93
C GLY A 90 1.98 11.29 4.32
N ARG A 91 1.20 12.05 5.12
CA ARG A 91 -0.17 12.48 4.78
C ARG A 91 -1.01 11.26 4.35
N MET A 92 -2.13 11.48 3.66
CA MET A 92 -3.00 10.40 3.19
C MET A 92 -2.38 9.73 1.95
N VAL A 93 -2.18 8.42 2.02
CA VAL A 93 -1.66 7.61 0.90
C VAL A 93 -2.65 6.48 0.61
N GLU A 94 -2.92 6.25 -0.68
CA GLU A 94 -3.77 5.15 -1.14
C GLU A 94 -3.08 3.80 -0.94
N LEU A 95 -3.82 2.82 -0.43
CA LEU A 95 -3.40 1.43 -0.34
C LEU A 95 -3.79 0.68 -1.63
N PRO A 96 -2.85 -0.05 -2.26
CA PRO A 96 -3.05 -0.63 -3.58
C PRO A 96 -4.10 -1.74 -3.63
N ALA A 97 -4.75 -1.92 -4.77
CA ALA A 97 -5.69 -3.02 -5.03
C ALA A 97 -4.99 -4.29 -5.56
N LEU A 98 -5.60 -5.47 -5.35
CA LEU A 98 -5.25 -6.75 -6.01
C LEU A 98 -5.33 -6.65 -7.53
N GLY A 99 -6.27 -5.86 -8.05
CA GLY A 99 -6.32 -5.48 -9.45
C GLY A 99 -7.61 -4.77 -9.85
N GLY A 100 -7.61 -4.19 -11.05
CA GLY A 100 -8.75 -3.41 -11.55
C GLY A 100 -8.92 -2.04 -10.87
N THR A 101 -10.05 -1.39 -11.14
CA THR A 101 -10.42 -0.08 -10.57
C THR A 101 -11.48 -0.19 -9.46
N GLY A 102 -11.73 -1.41 -8.98
CA GLY A 102 -12.76 -1.70 -7.97
C GLY A 102 -12.38 -1.22 -6.56
N THR A 103 -13.35 -1.28 -5.65
CA THR A 103 -13.21 -0.81 -4.26
C THR A 103 -12.06 -1.49 -3.49
N THR A 104 -11.36 -0.72 -2.68
CA THR A 104 -10.51 -1.23 -1.59
C THR A 104 -10.99 -0.66 -0.27
N ALA A 105 -10.92 -1.47 0.79
CA ALA A 105 -11.29 -1.03 2.13
C ALA A 105 -10.28 -1.55 3.17
N ALA A 106 -9.68 -0.63 3.92
CA ALA A 106 -8.95 -0.99 5.13
C ALA A 106 -9.95 -1.26 6.26
N VAL A 107 -9.60 -2.16 7.18
CA VAL A 107 -10.47 -2.56 8.31
C VAL A 107 -9.74 -2.46 9.64
N ALA A 108 -8.46 -2.83 9.67
CA ALA A 108 -7.66 -2.73 10.89
C ALA A 108 -6.19 -2.47 10.58
N VAL A 109 -5.50 -1.87 11.54
CA VAL A 109 -4.05 -1.66 11.51
C VAL A 109 -3.45 -2.10 12.84
N ASN A 110 -2.34 -2.85 12.80
CA ASN A 110 -1.64 -3.25 14.02
C ASN A 110 -0.48 -2.31 14.37
N ALA A 111 0.13 -2.50 15.54
CA ALA A 111 1.26 -1.69 16.01
C ALA A 111 2.48 -1.74 15.08
N SER A 112 2.65 -2.78 14.27
CA SER A 112 3.75 -2.87 13.29
C SER A 112 3.47 -2.09 11.99
N GLY A 113 2.25 -1.57 11.83
CA GLY A 113 1.76 -0.83 10.67
C GLY A 113 1.19 -1.69 9.55
N GLN A 114 1.06 -2.99 9.77
CA GLN A 114 0.34 -3.87 8.87
C GLN A 114 -1.14 -3.52 8.87
N VAL A 115 -1.71 -3.38 7.68
CA VAL A 115 -3.12 -3.06 7.47
C VAL A 115 -3.80 -4.27 6.85
N VAL A 116 -4.97 -4.65 7.35
CA VAL A 116 -5.81 -5.69 6.75
C VAL A 116 -7.11 -5.10 6.22
N GLY A 117 -7.69 -5.76 5.23
CA GLY A 117 -8.96 -5.33 4.66
C GLY A 117 -9.37 -6.15 3.45
N SER A 118 -10.04 -5.51 2.50
CA SER A 118 -10.56 -6.15 1.30
C SER A 118 -10.20 -5.39 0.03
N SER A 119 -10.06 -6.13 -1.07
CA SER A 119 -9.80 -5.57 -2.40
C SER A 119 -10.44 -6.42 -3.48
N PHE A 120 -10.97 -5.77 -4.52
CA PHE A 120 -11.37 -6.46 -5.74
C PHE A 120 -10.15 -6.93 -6.55
N THR A 121 -10.29 -8.11 -7.16
CA THR A 121 -9.39 -8.64 -8.18
C THR A 121 -9.85 -8.23 -9.58
N THR A 122 -9.01 -8.42 -10.59
CA THR A 122 -9.33 -8.06 -12.00
C THR A 122 -10.55 -8.77 -12.58
N ASP A 123 -10.90 -9.94 -12.06
CA ASP A 123 -12.10 -10.72 -12.41
C ASP A 123 -13.34 -10.33 -11.59
N GLY A 124 -13.29 -9.21 -10.85
CA GLY A 124 -14.44 -8.64 -10.15
C GLY A 124 -14.77 -9.31 -8.82
N ASN A 125 -13.88 -10.13 -8.28
CA ASN A 125 -14.09 -10.83 -7.03
C ASN A 125 -13.47 -10.10 -5.82
N LEU A 126 -14.20 -10.03 -4.70
CA LEU A 126 -13.65 -9.47 -3.45
C LEU A 126 -12.77 -10.50 -2.74
N ARG A 127 -11.61 -10.06 -2.24
CA ARG A 127 -10.65 -10.91 -1.50
C ARG A 127 -10.10 -10.19 -0.27
N PRO A 128 -9.79 -10.92 0.82
CA PRO A 128 -9.06 -10.36 1.94
C PRO A 128 -7.63 -10.03 1.52
N VAL A 129 -7.09 -8.93 2.06
CA VAL A 129 -5.75 -8.44 1.75
C VAL A 129 -5.01 -8.01 3.02
N LEU A 130 -3.68 -8.08 2.94
CA LEU A 130 -2.74 -7.59 3.93
C LEU A 130 -1.79 -6.61 3.22
N TRP A 131 -1.82 -5.35 3.62
CA TRP A 131 -0.83 -4.35 3.21
C TRP A 131 0.26 -4.25 4.27
N GLN A 132 1.52 -4.37 3.85
CA GLN A 132 2.68 -4.31 4.74
C GLN A 132 3.50 -3.04 4.47
N PRO A 133 3.92 -2.28 5.49
CA PRO A 133 4.74 -1.08 5.30
C PRO A 133 6.11 -1.40 4.71
N ILE A 134 6.46 -0.69 3.64
CA ILE A 134 7.83 -0.68 3.09
C ILE A 134 8.84 -0.09 4.10
N ALA A 135 8.40 0.82 4.99
CA ALA A 135 9.27 1.44 5.99
C ALA A 135 9.86 0.45 7.02
N ASN A 136 9.21 -0.71 7.21
CA ASN A 136 9.77 -1.78 8.05
C ASN A 136 10.95 -2.50 7.39
N LEU A 137 11.27 -2.18 6.13
CA LEU A 137 12.40 -2.73 5.38
C LEU A 137 13.70 -1.93 5.57
N GLY A 138 13.73 -0.97 6.51
CA GLY A 138 14.93 -0.19 6.82
C GLY A 138 15.35 0.82 5.74
N CYS A 139 14.43 1.16 4.82
CA CYS A 139 14.66 2.11 3.73
C CYS A 139 14.22 3.52 4.13
N ASN A 140 15.06 4.55 3.92
CA ASN A 140 14.73 5.97 4.14
C ASN A 140 13.73 6.49 3.08
N ALA A 141 12.48 6.04 3.16
CA ALA A 141 11.34 6.44 2.31
C ALA A 141 11.43 6.13 0.79
N THR A 142 12.53 5.54 0.32
CA THR A 142 12.67 5.07 -1.08
C THR A 142 13.21 3.64 -1.13
N LEU A 143 12.72 2.84 -2.08
CA LEU A 143 13.21 1.49 -2.34
C LEU A 143 14.50 1.48 -3.18
N ALA A 144 14.83 2.60 -3.84
CA ALA A 144 16.04 2.71 -4.65
C ALA A 144 17.29 2.63 -3.77
N GLY A 145 18.25 1.78 -4.14
CA GLY A 145 19.47 1.51 -3.38
C GLY A 145 19.24 0.83 -2.03
N CYS A 146 18.00 0.46 -1.67
CA CYS A 146 17.72 -0.10 -0.36
C CYS A 146 18.30 -1.50 -0.18
N ASN A 147 18.71 -1.83 1.06
CA ASN A 147 19.17 -3.15 1.42
C ASN A 147 17.99 -4.04 1.88
N LEU A 148 17.51 -4.88 0.96
CA LEU A 148 16.38 -5.79 1.13
C LEU A 148 16.82 -7.26 1.14
N ARG A 149 18.08 -7.50 1.54
CA ARG A 149 18.74 -8.81 1.43
C ARG A 149 18.07 -9.82 2.34
N GLY A 150 17.42 -10.83 1.75
CA GLY A 150 16.75 -11.90 2.48
C GLY A 150 15.38 -11.51 3.03
N ASP A 151 14.89 -10.31 2.73
CA ASP A 151 13.59 -9.85 3.23
C ASP A 151 12.45 -10.67 2.64
N ASN A 152 11.38 -10.80 3.43
CA ASN A 152 10.14 -11.42 2.99
C ASN A 152 9.17 -10.37 2.44
N LEU A 153 9.12 -10.27 1.12
CA LEU A 153 8.26 -9.40 0.32
C LEU A 153 7.18 -10.21 -0.43
N ALA A 154 6.83 -11.38 0.08
CA ALA A 154 5.82 -12.23 -0.54
C ALA A 154 4.47 -11.50 -0.63
N GLY A 155 3.87 -11.47 -1.82
CA GLY A 155 2.61 -10.77 -2.08
C GLY A 155 2.73 -9.24 -2.14
N ALA A 156 3.94 -8.67 -2.12
CA ALA A 156 4.12 -7.21 -2.16
C ALA A 156 3.56 -6.59 -3.45
N TYR A 157 3.01 -5.39 -3.32
CA TYR A 157 2.61 -4.54 -4.45
C TYR A 157 3.68 -3.51 -4.70
N LEU A 158 4.42 -3.72 -5.77
CA LEU A 158 5.58 -2.92 -6.18
C LEU A 158 5.41 -2.45 -7.64
N ASN A 159 4.17 -2.38 -8.13
CA ASN A 159 3.87 -1.87 -9.47
C ASN A 159 4.40 -0.44 -9.63
N GLY A 160 5.21 -0.20 -10.66
CA GLY A 160 5.87 1.09 -10.90
C GLY A 160 6.91 1.50 -9.85
N ALA A 161 7.20 0.66 -8.85
CA ALA A 161 8.13 1.01 -7.78
C ALA A 161 9.56 1.17 -8.32
N ASN A 162 10.28 2.16 -7.80
CA ASN A 162 11.69 2.34 -8.09
C ASN A 162 12.55 1.54 -7.09
N LEU A 163 13.05 0.38 -7.52
CA LEU A 163 13.96 -0.51 -6.82
C LEU A 163 15.37 -0.47 -7.43
N SER A 164 15.68 0.55 -8.23
CA SER A 164 16.96 0.63 -8.94
C SER A 164 18.15 0.62 -7.97
N GLY A 165 19.16 -0.19 -8.28
CA GLY A 165 20.34 -0.40 -7.45
C GLY A 165 20.10 -1.06 -6.08
N SER A 166 18.88 -1.49 -5.77
CA SER A 166 18.58 -2.16 -4.49
C SER A 166 19.28 -3.51 -4.36
N ASN A 167 19.53 -3.94 -3.12
CA ASN A 167 20.08 -5.26 -2.82
C ASN A 167 18.96 -6.22 -2.40
N LEU A 168 18.45 -7.00 -3.35
CA LEU A 168 17.38 -8.00 -3.18
C LEU A 168 17.93 -9.43 -3.01
N ARG A 169 19.23 -9.58 -2.73
CA ARG A 169 19.88 -10.90 -2.75
C ARG A 169 19.21 -11.87 -1.76
N GLY A 170 18.67 -12.97 -2.27
CA GLY A 170 17.95 -13.97 -1.48
C GLY A 170 16.59 -13.53 -0.93
N ALA A 171 16.07 -12.37 -1.34
CA ALA A 171 14.75 -11.91 -0.92
C ALA A 171 13.64 -12.84 -1.45
N ASN A 172 12.54 -12.93 -0.71
CA ASN A 172 11.35 -13.66 -1.11
C ASN A 172 10.32 -12.69 -1.71
N LEU A 173 10.11 -12.73 -3.01
CA LEU A 173 9.11 -11.96 -3.76
C LEU A 173 8.04 -12.90 -4.36
N THR A 174 7.75 -14.04 -3.72
CA THR A 174 6.71 -14.95 -4.22
C THR A 174 5.37 -14.24 -4.29
N ARG A 175 4.60 -14.43 -5.37
CA ARG A 175 3.26 -13.84 -5.57
C ARG A 175 3.21 -12.30 -5.55
N SER A 176 4.34 -11.60 -5.62
CA SER A 176 4.34 -10.13 -5.67
C SER A 176 3.99 -9.60 -7.07
N THR A 177 3.50 -8.37 -7.14
CA THR A 177 3.28 -7.65 -8.40
C THR A 177 4.34 -6.55 -8.54
N LEU A 178 5.11 -6.59 -9.63
CA LEU A 178 6.18 -5.65 -9.97
C LEU A 178 5.95 -5.07 -11.39
N THR A 179 4.70 -4.99 -11.83
CA THR A 179 4.37 -4.52 -13.18
C THR A 179 4.91 -3.10 -13.39
N GLY A 180 5.74 -2.90 -14.41
CA GLY A 180 6.38 -1.61 -14.69
C GLY A 180 7.40 -1.12 -13.64
N ALA A 181 7.81 -1.97 -12.69
CA ALA A 181 8.80 -1.58 -11.69
C ALA A 181 10.18 -1.32 -12.33
N ASN A 182 10.93 -0.38 -11.75
CA ASN A 182 12.32 -0.13 -12.15
C ASN A 182 13.26 -0.92 -11.23
N LEU A 183 13.83 -2.02 -11.74
CA LEU A 183 14.84 -2.86 -11.07
C LEU A 183 16.23 -2.67 -11.69
N ALA A 184 16.46 -1.58 -12.44
CA ALA A 184 17.72 -1.35 -13.13
C ALA A 184 18.91 -1.39 -12.14
N GLY A 185 19.93 -2.19 -12.45
CA GLY A 185 21.11 -2.37 -11.61
C GLY A 185 20.87 -3.05 -10.26
N ALA A 186 19.65 -3.53 -9.96
CA ALA A 186 19.37 -4.21 -8.69
C ALA A 186 20.13 -5.54 -8.58
N ASN A 187 20.59 -5.88 -7.37
CA ASN A 187 21.19 -7.17 -7.09
C ASN A 187 20.11 -8.18 -6.69
N MET A 188 19.62 -8.98 -7.63
CA MET A 188 18.56 -9.96 -7.44
C MET A 188 19.10 -11.39 -7.30
N GLN A 189 20.38 -11.58 -6.95
CA GLN A 189 20.94 -12.92 -6.91
C GLN A 189 20.20 -13.81 -5.89
N GLY A 190 19.73 -14.97 -6.33
CA GLY A 190 19.02 -15.92 -5.47
C GLY A 190 17.63 -15.47 -5.01
N THR A 191 17.09 -14.37 -5.57
CA THR A 191 15.73 -13.90 -5.25
C THR A 191 14.69 -14.92 -5.71
N ASN A 192 13.66 -15.15 -4.90
CA ASN A 192 12.54 -16.02 -5.26
C ASN A 192 11.38 -15.20 -5.84
N LEU A 193 11.08 -15.37 -7.13
CA LEU A 193 9.98 -14.70 -7.83
C LEU A 193 8.82 -15.65 -8.15
N THR A 194 8.73 -16.80 -7.50
CA THR A 194 7.71 -17.80 -7.85
C THR A 194 6.29 -17.21 -7.81
N ASN A 195 5.52 -17.34 -8.89
CA ASN A 195 4.20 -16.72 -9.11
C ASN A 195 4.18 -15.18 -9.11
N ALA A 196 5.31 -14.48 -9.31
CA ALA A 196 5.34 -13.03 -9.40
C ALA A 196 4.95 -12.52 -10.80
N ASN A 197 4.58 -11.24 -10.89
CA ASN A 197 4.33 -10.57 -12.17
C ASN A 197 5.33 -9.42 -12.38
N LEU A 198 6.19 -9.53 -13.41
CA LEU A 198 7.15 -8.49 -13.80
C LEU A 198 6.81 -7.83 -15.14
N ALA A 199 5.59 -7.97 -15.67
CA ALA A 199 5.23 -7.40 -16.96
C ALA A 199 5.63 -5.91 -17.06
N GLY A 200 6.43 -5.56 -18.06
CA GLY A 200 6.94 -4.21 -18.28
C GLY A 200 8.00 -3.72 -17.30
N ALA A 201 8.47 -4.53 -16.35
CA ALA A 201 9.55 -4.15 -15.44
C ALA A 201 10.87 -3.95 -16.19
N ASN A 202 11.67 -2.97 -15.76
CA ASN A 202 13.01 -2.72 -16.30
C ASN A 202 14.05 -3.48 -15.46
N LEU A 203 14.76 -4.44 -16.05
CA LEU A 203 15.83 -5.19 -15.40
C LEU A 203 17.22 -4.90 -16.02
N ALA A 204 17.37 -3.78 -16.73
CA ALA A 204 18.64 -3.39 -17.33
C ALA A 204 19.78 -3.40 -16.30
N GLY A 205 20.79 -4.23 -16.54
CA GLY A 205 21.96 -4.36 -15.64
C GLY A 205 21.69 -5.05 -14.30
N ALA A 206 20.49 -5.59 -14.06
CA ALA A 206 20.19 -6.32 -12.83
C ALA A 206 20.96 -7.65 -12.75
N ASN A 207 21.45 -8.01 -11.57
CA ASN A 207 22.11 -9.30 -11.34
C ASN A 207 21.07 -10.39 -11.08
N VAL A 208 20.70 -11.14 -12.12
CA VAL A 208 19.68 -12.21 -12.07
C VAL A 208 20.25 -13.63 -11.96
N ARG A 209 21.45 -13.78 -11.38
CA ARG A 209 22.03 -15.10 -11.12
C ARG A 209 21.19 -15.84 -10.08
N ASP A 210 20.95 -17.13 -10.29
CA ASP A 210 20.23 -18.01 -9.36
C ASP A 210 18.81 -17.55 -8.95
N VAL A 211 18.21 -16.63 -9.71
CA VAL A 211 16.81 -16.22 -9.50
C VAL A 211 15.89 -17.41 -9.79
N ILE A 212 14.90 -17.60 -8.91
CA ILE A 212 13.87 -18.61 -9.08
C ILE A 212 12.68 -17.97 -9.80
N TRP A 213 12.41 -18.40 -11.03
CA TRP A 213 11.38 -17.82 -11.90
C TRP A 213 10.09 -18.63 -11.99
N SER A 214 9.92 -19.76 -11.32
CA SER A 214 8.77 -20.67 -11.55
C SER A 214 7.40 -19.95 -11.57
N HIS A 215 6.60 -20.15 -12.60
CA HIS A 215 5.29 -19.49 -12.78
C HIS A 215 5.34 -17.95 -12.77
N THR A 216 6.46 -17.34 -13.14
CA THR A 216 6.61 -15.88 -13.21
C THR A 216 6.19 -15.34 -14.57
N ILE A 217 5.50 -14.19 -14.58
CA ILE A 217 5.29 -13.40 -15.80
C ILE A 217 6.53 -12.53 -16.02
N CYS A 218 7.23 -12.75 -17.13
CA CYS A 218 8.45 -12.07 -17.52
C CYS A 218 8.21 -10.61 -17.94
N PRO A 219 9.27 -9.79 -18.04
CA PRO A 219 9.16 -8.38 -18.46
C PRO A 219 8.47 -8.13 -19.79
N ASP A 220 8.61 -9.05 -20.74
CA ASP A 220 7.92 -8.97 -22.04
C ASP A 220 6.48 -9.50 -22.01
N GLY A 221 5.99 -9.95 -20.86
CA GLY A 221 4.65 -10.51 -20.65
C GLY A 221 4.55 -12.03 -20.85
N THR A 222 5.63 -12.71 -21.23
CA THR A 222 5.62 -14.17 -21.40
C THR A 222 5.71 -14.93 -20.08
N ASN A 223 5.29 -16.19 -20.04
CA ASN A 223 5.42 -17.03 -18.85
C ASN A 223 6.79 -17.74 -18.84
N SER A 224 7.56 -17.55 -17.77
CA SER A 224 8.84 -18.22 -17.51
C SER A 224 8.81 -19.74 -17.69
N ASP A 225 7.71 -20.44 -17.36
CA ASP A 225 7.61 -21.89 -17.51
C ASP A 225 7.59 -22.31 -18.99
N ALA A 226 7.06 -21.45 -19.87
CA ALA A 226 7.14 -21.62 -21.31
C ALA A 226 8.54 -21.28 -21.87
N ASN A 227 9.38 -20.62 -21.08
CA ASN A 227 10.72 -20.14 -21.45
C ASN A 227 11.84 -20.96 -20.78
N GLY A 228 11.61 -22.25 -20.54
CA GLY A 228 12.59 -23.13 -19.89
C GLY A 228 12.82 -22.83 -18.40
N GLY A 229 11.81 -22.27 -17.73
CA GLY A 229 11.86 -21.93 -16.31
C GLY A 229 12.66 -20.67 -15.99
N THR A 230 12.80 -19.74 -16.94
CA THR A 230 13.61 -18.52 -16.75
C THR A 230 13.10 -17.33 -17.57
N CYS A 231 13.31 -16.12 -17.08
CA CYS A 231 13.07 -14.88 -17.83
C CYS A 231 14.35 -14.28 -18.44
N LYS A 232 15.52 -14.90 -18.29
CA LYS A 232 16.84 -14.31 -18.69
C LYS A 232 16.91 -13.83 -20.14
N GLY A 233 16.29 -14.53 -21.10
CA GLY A 233 16.25 -14.14 -22.51
C GLY A 233 15.22 -13.08 -22.86
N HIS A 234 14.40 -12.68 -21.88
CA HIS A 234 13.19 -11.87 -22.02
C HIS A 234 13.24 -10.62 -21.14
N LEU A 235 14.44 -10.26 -20.67
CA LEU A 235 14.69 -9.06 -19.89
C LEU A 235 14.80 -7.85 -20.83
N ARG A 236 14.15 -6.75 -20.47
CA ARG A 236 14.28 -5.44 -21.13
C ARG A 236 14.89 -4.44 -20.16
#